data_AF-A0A7X6PL66-F1
#
_entry.id   AF-A0A7X6PL66-F1
#
_cell.length_a   1.000
_cell.length_b   1.000
_cell.length_c   1.000
_cell.angle_alpha   90.00
_cell.angle_beta   90.00
_cell.angle_gamma   90.00
#
_symmetry.space_group_name_H-M   'P 1'
#
loop_
_entity.id
_entity.type
_entity.pdbx_description
1 polymer ?
#
loop_
_entity_poly.entity_id
_entity_poly.type
_entity_poly.pdbx_seq_one_letter_code
_entity_poly.pdbx_strand_id
1 'polypeptide(L)'
;MSYITLIINLSTLILSILGSWFVAYQVNIKYYDRNQKIKQKNELLTNLMSTRHALTEVSDIDTKYLFFRYLNSAVIIFSENEKIIEVLTKIKDDQTAEDITELLRLMAADIGIDSQKINDDFLVSPFIPSKR
;
A
#
# COMPACT_ATOMS: atom_id res chain seq x y z
N MET A 1 57.34 17.05 -1.68
CA MET A 1 55.91 16.95 -2.06
C MET A 1 55.42 18.36 -2.32
N SER A 2 54.91 18.66 -3.52
CA SER A 2 54.57 20.04 -3.90
C SER A 2 53.25 20.47 -3.27
N TYR A 3 53.12 21.74 -2.86
CA TYR A 3 51.86 22.29 -2.33
C TYR A 3 50.67 22.07 -3.29
N ILE A 4 50.94 22.04 -4.59
CA ILE A 4 49.94 21.79 -5.63
C ILE A 4 49.34 20.38 -5.50
N THR A 5 50.15 19.36 -5.22
CA THR A 5 49.67 17.98 -5.05
C THR A 5 48.84 17.82 -3.79
N LEU A 6 49.16 18.56 -2.71
CA LEU A 6 48.37 18.59 -1.49
C LEU A 6 46.96 19.17 -1.72
N ILE A 7 46.87 20.29 -2.45
CA ILE A 7 45.60 20.97 -2.75
C ILE A 7 44.69 20.10 -3.64
N ILE A 8 45.26 19.44 -4.65
CA ILE A 8 44.50 18.53 -5.53
C ILE A 8 43.98 17.32 -4.74
N ASN A 9 44.80 16.75 -3.85
CA ASN A 9 44.37 15.63 -3.01
C ASN A 9 43.29 16.05 -1.99
N LEU A 10 43.38 17.25 -1.43
CA LEU A 10 42.37 17.76 -0.49
C LEU A 10 41.03 18.04 -1.18
N SER A 11 41.07 18.65 -2.37
CA SER A 11 39.87 18.95 -3.15
C SER A 11 39.16 17.69 -3.66
N THR A 12 39.91 16.69 -4.12
CA THR A 12 39.35 15.38 -4.51
C THR A 12 38.73 14.64 -3.31
N LEU A 13 39.35 14.70 -2.12
CA LEU A 13 38.77 14.15 -0.89
C LEU A 13 37.42 14.80 -0.55
N ILE A 14 37.37 16.14 -0.56
CA ILE A 14 36.15 16.90 -0.23
C ILE A 14 35.03 16.58 -1.24
N LEU A 15 35.34 16.59 -2.54
CA LEU A 15 34.36 16.27 -3.59
C LEU A 15 33.86 14.83 -3.49
N SER A 16 34.72 13.88 -3.11
CA SER A 16 34.34 12.47 -2.93
C SER A 16 33.40 12.29 -1.74
N ILE A 17 33.63 13.00 -0.63
CA ILE A 17 32.77 12.99 0.56
C ILE A 17 31.40 13.58 0.22
N LEU A 18 31.37 14.76 -0.41
CA LEU A 18 30.13 15.44 -0.79
C LEU A 18 29.33 14.63 -1.81
N GLY A 19 30.00 14.04 -2.81
CA GLY A 19 29.36 13.17 -3.80
C GLY A 19 28.74 11.92 -3.17
N SER A 20 29.46 11.26 -2.26
CA SER A 20 28.96 10.06 -1.56
C SER A 20 27.75 10.39 -0.67
N TRP A 21 27.81 11.52 0.04
CA TRP A 21 26.69 11.99 0.86
C TRP A 21 25.44 12.29 0.02
N PHE A 22 25.62 12.92 -1.14
CA PHE A 22 24.50 13.22 -2.04
C PHE A 22 23.84 11.95 -2.59
N VAL A 23 24.64 10.96 -3.01
CA VAL A 23 24.11 9.66 -3.47
C VAL A 23 23.36 8.96 -2.33
N ALA A 24 23.94 8.91 -1.14
CA ALA A 24 23.30 8.30 0.03
C ALA A 24 21.97 8.99 0.38
N TYR A 25 21.93 10.33 0.31
CA TYR A 25 20.72 11.11 0.54
C TYR A 25 19.61 10.74 -0.46
N GLN A 26 19.92 10.64 -1.74
CA GLN A 26 18.94 10.30 -2.78
C GLN A 26 18.42 8.87 -2.65
N VAL A 27 19.29 7.92 -2.30
CA VAL A 27 18.88 6.54 -2.01
C VAL A 27 17.94 6.50 -0.81
N ASN A 28 18.26 7.27 0.24
CA ASN A 28 17.44 7.31 1.45
C ASN A 28 16.05 7.91 1.18
N ILE A 29 15.96 8.99 0.40
CA ILE A 29 14.66 9.56 -0.02
C ILE A 29 13.82 8.51 -0.75
N LYS A 30 14.38 7.83 -1.75
CA LYS A 30 13.65 6.82 -2.52
C LYS A 30 13.19 5.65 -1.65
N TYR A 31 14.05 5.21 -0.73
CA TYR A 31 13.71 4.14 0.21
C TYR A 31 12.60 4.57 1.18
N TYR A 32 12.67 5.80 1.69
CA TYR A 32 11.66 6.37 2.57
C TYR A 32 10.30 6.50 1.88
N ASP A 33 10.27 7.06 0.67
CA ASP A 33 9.05 7.19 -0.12
C ASP A 33 8.40 5.83 -0.39
N ARG A 34 9.19 4.85 -0.83
CA ARG A 34 8.72 3.47 -1.04
C ARG A 34 8.11 2.88 0.23
N ASN A 35 8.77 3.03 1.38
CA ASN A 35 8.28 2.48 2.64
C ASN A 35 7.01 3.19 3.12
N GLN A 36 6.89 4.50 2.91
CA GLN A 36 5.68 5.25 3.23
C GLN A 36 4.51 4.77 2.36
N LYS A 37 4.72 4.57 1.06
CA LYS A 37 3.71 4.01 0.16
C LYS A 37 3.26 2.61 0.61
N ILE A 38 4.20 1.71 0.92
CA ILE A 38 3.88 0.36 1.43
C ILE A 38 3.10 0.44 2.75
N LYS A 39 3.49 1.33 3.66
CA LYS A 39 2.79 1.53 4.93
C LYS A 39 1.35 1.98 4.72
N GLN A 40 1.12 2.96 3.84
CA GLN A 40 -0.23 3.45 3.52
C GLN A 40 -1.10 2.37 2.87
N LYS A 41 -0.52 1.58 1.95
CA LYS A 41 -1.20 0.44 1.32
C LYS A 41 -1.59 -0.62 2.36
N ASN A 42 -0.70 -0.96 3.28
CA ASN A 42 -0.96 -1.90 4.38
C ASN A 42 -2.06 -1.40 5.32
N GLU A 43 -2.02 -0.12 5.69
CA GLU A 43 -3.03 0.51 6.55
C GLU A 43 -4.40 0.48 5.88
N LEU A 44 -4.46 0.81 4.60
CA LEU A 44 -5.72 0.76 3.86
C LEU A 44 -6.27 -0.66 3.74
N LEU A 45 -5.43 -1.64 3.44
CA LEU A 45 -5.86 -3.04 3.38
C LEU A 45 -6.39 -3.51 4.74
N THR A 46 -5.71 -3.13 5.83
CA THR A 46 -6.17 -3.45 7.19
C THR A 46 -7.53 -2.84 7.49
N ASN A 47 -7.74 -1.59 7.08
CA ASN A 47 -9.01 -0.87 7.26
C ASN A 47 -10.16 -1.47 6.43
N LEU A 48 -9.89 -1.90 5.20
CA LEU A 48 -10.87 -2.63 4.38
C LEU A 48 -11.23 -3.98 5.02
N MET A 49 -10.23 -4.71 5.50
CA MET A 49 -10.44 -6.01 6.15
C MET A 49 -11.19 -5.89 7.49
N SER A 50 -10.98 -4.81 8.26
CA SER A 50 -11.69 -4.58 9.53
C SER A 50 -13.16 -4.20 9.29
N THR A 51 -13.43 -3.47 8.22
CA THR A 51 -14.79 -3.04 7.85
C THR A 51 -15.52 -3.99 6.92
N ARG A 52 -14.91 -5.13 6.52
CA ARG A 52 -15.49 -6.08 5.56
C ARG A 52 -16.88 -6.62 5.93
N HIS A 53 -17.18 -6.71 7.22
CA HIS A 53 -18.50 -7.17 7.69
C HIS A 53 -19.62 -6.21 7.29
N ALA A 54 -19.29 -4.98 6.86
CA ALA A 54 -20.20 -4.06 6.18
C ALA A 54 -20.89 -4.66 4.94
N LEU A 55 -20.28 -5.67 4.34
CA LEU A 55 -20.82 -6.38 3.17
C LEU A 55 -21.91 -7.40 3.53
N THR A 56 -22.13 -7.66 4.82
CA THR A 56 -23.16 -8.58 5.30
C THR A 56 -24.47 -7.83 5.57
N GLU A 57 -25.61 -8.52 5.49
CA GLU A 57 -26.95 -7.93 5.69
C GLU A 57 -27.16 -7.34 7.10
N VAL A 58 -26.32 -7.70 8.07
CA VAL A 58 -26.51 -7.37 9.51
C VAL A 58 -25.72 -6.13 9.94
N SER A 59 -24.97 -5.48 9.04
CA SER A 59 -24.11 -4.35 9.43
C SER A 59 -24.87 -3.03 9.56
N ASP A 60 -24.41 -2.17 10.47
CA ASP A 60 -24.88 -0.80 10.59
C ASP A 60 -24.49 0.05 9.36
N ILE A 61 -25.21 1.15 9.17
CA ILE A 61 -25.05 2.06 8.03
C ILE A 61 -23.70 2.79 8.09
N ASP A 62 -23.21 3.13 9.28
CA ASP A 62 -21.96 3.87 9.46
C ASP A 62 -20.75 3.03 9.03
N THR A 63 -20.74 1.74 9.36
CA THR A 63 -19.71 0.79 8.92
C THR A 63 -19.73 0.61 7.41
N LYS A 64 -20.91 0.63 6.77
CA LYS A 64 -21.01 0.63 5.29
C LYS A 64 -20.36 1.87 4.68
N TYR A 65 -20.68 3.06 5.19
CA TYR A 65 -20.04 4.29 4.73
C TYR A 65 -18.53 4.26 4.92
N LEU A 66 -18.05 3.69 6.03
CA LEU A 66 -16.63 3.58 6.32
C LEU A 66 -15.93 2.64 5.33
N PHE A 67 -16.51 1.48 5.02
CA PHE A 67 -15.99 0.56 4.01
C PHE A 67 -15.86 1.24 2.64
N PHE A 68 -16.92 1.91 2.16
CA PHE A 68 -16.88 2.61 0.87
C PHE A 68 -15.92 3.80 0.85
N ARG A 69 -15.72 4.48 1.99
CA ARG A 69 -14.68 5.52 2.13
C ARG A 69 -13.28 4.93 1.92
N TYR A 70 -12.99 3.77 2.49
CA TYR A 70 -11.72 3.09 2.26
C TYR A 70 -11.61 2.59 0.81
N LEU A 71 -12.69 2.09 0.22
CA LEU A 71 -12.70 1.68 -1.18
C LEU A 71 -12.38 2.84 -2.13
N ASN A 72 -12.96 4.02 -1.89
CA ASN A 72 -12.62 5.23 -2.66
C ASN A 72 -11.16 5.66 -2.47
N SER A 73 -10.62 5.48 -1.27
CA SER A 73 -9.21 5.79 -0.99
C SER A 73 -8.25 4.83 -1.71
N ALA A 74 -8.70 3.61 -2.01
CA ALA A 74 -7.93 2.61 -2.75
C ALA A 74 -7.57 3.07 -4.16
N VAL A 75 -8.46 3.81 -4.83
CA VAL A 75 -8.23 4.36 -6.17
C VAL A 75 -6.99 5.26 -6.19
N ILE A 76 -6.79 6.06 -5.13
CA ILE A 76 -5.64 6.96 -5.04
C ILE A 76 -4.38 6.20 -4.64
N ILE A 77 -4.46 5.38 -3.59
CA ILE A 77 -3.31 4.70 -2.98
C ILE A 77 -2.73 3.61 -3.90
N PHE A 78 -3.56 2.97 -4.72
CA PHE A 78 -3.17 1.93 -5.67
C PHE A 78 -3.24 2.42 -7.13
N SER A 79 -3.21 3.73 -7.36
CA SER A 79 -3.24 4.34 -8.71
C SER A 79 -2.15 3.85 -9.67
N GLU A 80 -1.01 3.39 -9.14
CA GLU A 80 0.10 2.83 -9.92
C GLU A 80 -0.14 1.36 -10.38
N ASN A 81 -1.18 0.69 -9.88
CA ASN A 81 -1.50 -0.70 -10.22
C ASN A 81 -2.79 -0.79 -11.04
N GLU A 82 -2.64 -0.84 -12.36
CA GLU A 82 -3.75 -0.81 -13.32
C GLU A 82 -4.80 -1.90 -13.06
N LYS A 83 -4.38 -3.12 -12.70
CA LYS A 83 -5.32 -4.22 -12.40
C LYS A 83 -6.23 -3.92 -11.21
N ILE A 84 -5.68 -3.28 -10.17
CA ILE A 84 -6.48 -2.87 -9.01
C ILE A 84 -7.49 -1.80 -9.40
N ILE A 85 -7.10 -0.86 -10.26
CA ILE A 85 -7.99 0.21 -10.75
C ILE A 85 -9.09 -0.34 -11.65
N GLU A 86 -8.79 -1.32 -12.50
CA GLU A 86 -9.78 -2.02 -13.32
C GLU A 86 -10.86 -2.68 -12.45
N VAL A 87 -10.44 -3.45 -11.43
CA VAL A 87 -11.38 -4.12 -10.51
C VAL A 87 -12.18 -3.11 -9.69
N LEU A 88 -11.55 -2.04 -9.19
CA LEU A 88 -12.27 -0.96 -8.49
C LEU A 88 -13.32 -0.27 -9.38
N THR A 89 -13.03 -0.11 -10.66
CA THR A 89 -13.98 0.46 -11.63
C THR A 89 -15.14 -0.49 -11.86
N LYS A 90 -14.86 -1.80 -11.98
CA LYS A 90 -15.90 -2.83 -12.08
C LYS A 90 -16.82 -2.85 -10.85
N ILE A 91 -16.24 -2.81 -9.64
CA ILE A 91 -17.01 -2.80 -8.37
C ILE A 91 -17.94 -1.59 -8.26
N LYS A 92 -17.53 -0.45 -8.81
CA LYS A 92 -18.35 0.77 -8.81
C LYS A 92 -19.63 0.58 -9.62
N ASP A 93 -19.56 -0.17 -10.72
CA ASP A 93 -20.68 -0.40 -11.63
C ASP A 93 -21.54 -1.60 -11.21
N ASP A 94 -20.90 -2.68 -10.73
CA ASP A 94 -21.56 -3.88 -10.21
C ASP A 94 -20.76 -4.49 -9.04
N GLN A 95 -21.34 -4.48 -7.85
CA GLN A 95 -20.66 -4.91 -6.63
C GLN A 95 -20.94 -6.39 -6.36
N THR A 96 -19.99 -7.26 -6.73
CA THR A 96 -20.03 -8.69 -6.37
C THR A 96 -19.03 -9.02 -5.26
N ALA A 97 -19.35 -10.05 -4.46
CA ALA A 97 -18.44 -10.54 -3.41
C ALA A 97 -17.14 -11.12 -4.00
N GLU A 98 -17.22 -11.68 -5.21
CA GLU A 98 -16.05 -12.18 -5.96
C GLU A 98 -15.12 -11.04 -6.35
N ASP A 99 -15.65 -9.93 -6.85
CA ASP A 99 -14.84 -8.77 -7.26
C ASP A 99 -14.12 -8.13 -6.07
N ILE A 100 -14.80 -8.03 -4.92
CA ILE A 100 -14.17 -7.52 -3.69
C ILE A 100 -13.06 -8.47 -3.22
N THR A 101 -13.27 -9.78 -3.36
CA THR A 101 -12.28 -10.78 -2.99
C THR A 101 -11.06 -10.72 -3.90
N GLU A 102 -11.28 -10.61 -5.20
CA GLU A 102 -10.23 -10.39 -6.20
C GLU A 102 -9.45 -9.10 -5.90
N LEU A 103 -10.14 -8.00 -5.62
CA LEU A 103 -9.54 -6.73 -5.24
C LEU A 103 -8.60 -6.89 -4.04
N LEU A 104 -9.06 -7.51 -2.96
CA LEU A 104 -8.27 -7.70 -1.74
C LEU A 104 -7.05 -8.60 -1.99
N ARG A 105 -7.18 -9.62 -2.84
CA ARG A 105 -6.05 -10.46 -3.25
C ARG A 105 -5.01 -9.69 -4.07
N LEU A 106 -5.46 -8.86 -5.01
CA LEU A 106 -4.57 -8.02 -5.82
C LEU A 106 -3.85 -6.98 -4.95
N MET A 107 -4.57 -6.32 -4.03
CA MET A 107 -3.99 -5.37 -3.08
C MET A 107 -2.97 -6.04 -2.15
N ALA A 108 -3.26 -7.27 -1.68
CA ALA A 108 -2.32 -8.06 -0.87
C ALA A 108 -1.07 -8.47 -1.66
N ALA A 109 -1.24 -8.88 -2.93
CA ALA A 109 -0.12 -9.22 -3.79
C ALA A 109 0.79 -8.00 -4.09
N ASP A 110 0.20 -6.83 -4.29
CA ASP A 110 0.92 -5.57 -4.55
C ASP A 110 1.86 -5.15 -3.40
N ILE A 111 1.49 -5.44 -2.16
CA ILE A 111 2.31 -5.21 -0.96
C ILE A 111 3.21 -6.39 -0.58
N GLY A 112 3.18 -7.49 -1.34
CA GLY A 112 3.98 -8.69 -1.09
C GLY A 112 3.47 -9.60 0.02
N ILE A 113 2.18 -9.49 0.39
CA ILE A 113 1.52 -10.49 1.24
C ILE A 113 1.12 -11.67 0.35
N ASP A 114 1.46 -12.88 0.81
CA ASP A 114 1.05 -14.12 0.16
C ASP A 114 -0.49 -14.25 0.18
N SER A 115 -1.10 -13.96 -0.97
CA SER A 115 -2.56 -13.93 -1.17
C SER A 115 -3.19 -15.32 -1.10
N GLN A 116 -2.41 -16.40 -1.15
CA GLN A 116 -2.90 -17.78 -0.98
C GLN A 116 -3.44 -18.02 0.45
N LYS A 117 -3.03 -17.19 1.42
CA LYS A 117 -3.51 -17.25 2.80
C LYS A 117 -4.86 -16.54 3.01
N ILE A 118 -5.31 -15.76 2.03
CA ILE A 118 -6.62 -15.09 2.05
C ILE A 118 -7.60 -16.01 1.30
N ASN A 119 -8.14 -16.99 2.04
CA ASN A 119 -9.14 -17.93 1.52
C ASN A 119 -10.49 -17.21 1.32
N ASP A 120 -11.26 -17.62 0.31
CA ASP A 120 -12.60 -17.09 0.02
C ASP A 120 -13.52 -17.22 1.24
N ASP A 121 -13.40 -18.32 1.98
CA ASP A 121 -14.14 -18.54 3.24
C ASP A 121 -13.91 -17.42 4.27
N PHE A 122 -12.70 -16.88 4.33
CA PHE A 122 -12.36 -15.80 5.25
C PHE A 122 -13.08 -14.51 4.89
N LEU A 123 -13.29 -14.27 3.59
CA LEU A 123 -13.92 -13.07 3.07
C LEU A 123 -15.44 -13.17 3.09
N VAL A 124 -15.98 -14.35 2.84
CA VAL A 124 -17.43 -14.63 2.89
C VAL A 124 -17.95 -14.73 4.33
N SER A 125 -17.15 -15.29 5.25
CA SER A 125 -17.51 -15.44 6.67
C SER A 125 -16.60 -14.60 7.57
N PRO A 126 -16.86 -13.28 7.68
CA PRO A 126 -16.01 -12.42 8.48
C PRO A 126 -16.07 -12.75 9.97
N PHE A 127 -15.07 -12.34 10.76
CA PHE A 127 -15.16 -12.46 12.21
C PHE A 127 -16.25 -11.51 12.69
N ILE A 128 -17.42 -12.04 13.00
CA ILE A 128 -18.54 -11.29 13.56
C ILE A 128 -18.71 -11.75 15.01
N PRO A 129 -18.83 -10.84 15.99
CA PRO A 129 -19.19 -11.23 17.35
C PRO A 129 -20.54 -11.95 17.31
N SER A 130 -20.59 -13.20 17.78
CA SER A 130 -21.85 -13.93 17.97
C SER A 130 -22.76 -13.07 18.84
N LYS A 131 -23.94 -12.67 18.34
CA LYS A 131 -24.98 -11.99 19.14
C LYS A 131 -25.20 -12.84 20.39
N ARG A 132 -24.77 -12.34 21.55
CA ARG A 132 -25.24 -12.81 22.86
C ARG A 132 -26.58 -12.16 23.13
#